data_AF-A0A484YTC2-F1
#
_entry.id   AF-A0A484YTC2-F1
#
_cell.length_a   1.000
_cell.length_b   1.000
_cell.length_c   1.000
_cell.angle_alpha   90.00
_cell.angle_beta   90.00
_cell.angle_gamma   90.00
#
_symmetry.space_group_name_H-M   'P 1'
#
loop_
_entity.id
_entity.type
_entity.pdbx_description
1 polymer ?
#
loop_
_entity_poly.entity_id
_entity_poly.type
_entity_poly.pdbx_seq_one_letter_code
_entity_poly.pdbx_strand_id
1 'polypeptide(L)'
;MTLTFKGTEEAALPGHLKVTGVNAGRLGIALLDTDGSSLLKPGASHNKDQGEKVTGNSLELPFGAYVVATPEALRTKSVVPGDYEATATFELTYR
;
A
#
# COMPACT_ATOMS: atom_id res chain seq x y z
N MET A 1 -8.31 -19.17 0.19
CA MET A 1 -7.20 -18.38 -0.38
C MET A 1 -6.94 -17.20 0.53
N THR A 2 -5.69 -16.75 0.62
CA THR A 2 -5.30 -15.52 1.31
C THR A 2 -4.63 -14.60 0.28
N LEU A 3 -4.95 -13.31 0.34
CA LEU A 3 -4.42 -12.29 -0.54
C LEU A 3 -3.61 -11.30 0.27
N THR A 4 -2.40 -10.99 -0.21
CA THR A 4 -1.47 -10.11 0.49
C THR A 4 -0.77 -9.20 -0.52
N PHE A 5 -0.56 -7.94 -0.18
CA PHE A 5 0.38 -7.09 -0.91
C PHE A 5 1.72 -7.09 -0.19
N LYS A 6 2.80 -7.48 -0.87
CA LYS A 6 4.17 -7.40 -0.34
C LYS A 6 4.92 -6.23 -0.99
N GLY A 7 5.88 -5.68 -0.27
CA GLY A 7 6.76 -4.64 -0.78
C GLY A 7 7.66 -4.12 0.34
N THR A 8 8.61 -3.25 -0.02
CA THR A 8 9.47 -2.61 0.96
C THR A 8 8.69 -1.54 1.71
N GLU A 9 8.64 -1.64 3.03
CA GLU A 9 7.95 -0.66 3.89
C GLU A 9 8.80 0.61 4.05
N GLU A 10 8.15 1.77 4.11
CA GLU A 10 8.79 3.04 4.47
C GLU A 10 8.89 3.15 6.00
N ALA A 11 10.10 3.16 6.53
CA ALA A 11 10.36 3.17 7.98
C ALA A 11 9.76 4.41 8.67
N ALA A 12 9.71 5.55 7.99
CA ALA A 12 9.11 6.78 8.51
C ALA A 12 7.57 6.81 8.43
N LEU A 13 6.95 5.83 7.75
CA LEU A 13 5.50 5.70 7.57
C LEU A 13 5.08 4.22 7.70
N PRO A 14 4.98 3.68 8.93
CA PRO A 14 4.56 2.30 9.14
C PRO A 14 3.26 1.98 8.39
N GLY A 15 3.25 0.86 7.66
CA GLY A 15 2.15 0.41 6.82
C GLY A 15 2.13 0.97 5.39
N HIS A 16 3.14 1.74 4.98
CA HIS A 16 3.22 2.34 3.64
C HIS A 16 4.39 1.75 2.85
N LEU A 17 4.24 1.67 1.52
CA LEU A 17 5.33 1.26 0.64
C LEU A 17 6.35 2.39 0.48
N LYS A 18 7.63 2.01 0.48
CA LYS A 18 8.74 2.89 0.16
C LYS A 18 8.74 3.24 -1.33
N VAL A 19 9.00 4.50 -1.62
CA VAL A 19 9.23 4.98 -3.00
C VAL A 19 10.72 5.02 -3.35
N THR A 20 11.04 4.93 -4.63
CA THR A 20 12.34 5.25 -5.22
C THR A 20 12.36 6.70 -5.73
N GLY A 21 13.50 7.15 -6.26
CA GLY A 21 13.67 8.49 -6.81
C GLY A 21 14.11 9.53 -5.79
N VAL A 22 14.03 10.80 -6.16
CA VAL A 22 14.55 11.95 -5.37
C VAL A 22 13.80 12.18 -4.05
N ASN A 23 12.63 11.55 -3.89
CA ASN A 23 11.78 11.64 -2.71
C ASN A 23 11.75 10.35 -1.87
N ALA A 24 12.68 9.41 -2.07
CA ALA A 24 12.85 8.25 -1.21
C ALA A 24 13.07 8.68 0.26
N GLY A 25 12.34 8.08 1.20
CA GLY A 25 12.34 8.49 2.62
C GLY A 25 11.52 9.75 2.94
N ARG A 26 10.90 10.37 1.93
CA ARG A 26 10.06 11.57 2.08
C ARG A 26 8.60 11.32 1.70
N LEU A 27 8.37 10.37 0.80
CA LEU A 27 7.05 9.91 0.40
C LEU A 27 6.89 8.41 0.67
N GLY A 28 5.65 7.99 0.89
CA GLY A 28 5.25 6.59 0.90
C GLY A 28 3.91 6.41 0.18
N ILE A 29 3.61 5.17 -0.22
CA ILE A 29 2.32 4.81 -0.84
C ILE A 29 1.47 4.06 0.19
N ALA A 30 0.30 4.60 0.49
CA ALA A 30 -0.74 3.90 1.23
C ALA A 30 -1.52 3.00 0.27
N LEU A 31 -1.74 1.75 0.65
CA LEU A 31 -2.70 0.86 0.00
C LEU A 31 -3.97 0.83 0.84
N LEU A 32 -5.12 0.98 0.19
CA LEU A 32 -6.43 0.88 0.82
C LEU A 32 -7.04 -0.47 0.48
N ASP A 33 -7.58 -1.13 1.51
CA ASP A 33 -8.36 -2.36 1.42
C ASP A 33 -9.66 -2.11 0.62
N THR A 34 -10.42 -3.16 0.29
CA THR A 34 -11.65 -3.07 -0.53
C THR A 34 -12.78 -2.28 0.13
N ASP A 35 -12.68 -2.01 1.44
CA ASP A 35 -13.56 -1.09 2.15
C ASP A 35 -13.29 0.40 1.84
N GLY A 36 -12.22 0.69 1.09
CA GLY A 36 -11.82 2.03 0.68
C GLY A 36 -11.30 2.94 1.79
N SER A 37 -11.03 2.41 3.00
CA SER A 37 -10.67 3.22 4.17
C SER A 37 -9.60 2.58 5.07
N SER A 38 -9.57 1.25 5.16
CA SER A 38 -8.57 0.52 5.93
C SER A 38 -7.23 0.52 5.21
N LEU A 39 -6.18 0.91 5.92
CA LEU A 39 -4.81 0.80 5.41
C LEU A 39 -4.38 -0.67 5.35
N LEU A 40 -4.12 -1.16 4.13
CA LEU A 40 -3.61 -2.50 3.87
C LEU A 40 -2.07 -2.48 3.93
N LYS A 41 -1.52 -2.84 5.09
CA LYS A 41 -0.08 -2.81 5.34
C LYS A 41 0.66 -3.84 4.48
N PRO A 42 1.87 -3.55 3.98
CA PRO A 42 2.69 -4.53 3.30
C PRO A 42 2.90 -5.79 4.15
N GLY A 43 2.60 -6.96 3.60
CA GLY A 43 2.68 -8.26 4.27
C GLY A 43 1.44 -8.65 5.08
N ALA A 44 0.49 -7.74 5.31
CA ALA A 44 -0.77 -8.06 5.99
C ALA A 44 -1.79 -8.68 5.02
N SER A 45 -2.55 -9.65 5.53
CA SER A 45 -3.65 -10.24 4.78
C SER A 45 -4.79 -9.25 4.56
N HIS A 46 -5.30 -9.25 3.34
CA HIS A 46 -6.54 -8.61 2.91
C HIS A 46 -7.72 -8.95 3.82
N ASN A 47 -8.56 -7.95 4.14
CA ASN A 47 -9.80 -8.10 4.90
C ASN A 47 -9.67 -8.93 6.19
N LYS A 48 -8.54 -8.82 6.90
CA LYS A 48 -8.26 -9.56 8.15
C LYS A 48 -8.47 -11.09 8.01
N ASP A 49 -8.11 -11.65 6.86
CA ASP A 49 -8.33 -13.06 6.51
C ASP A 49 -9.80 -13.51 6.44
N GLN A 50 -10.77 -12.59 6.45
CA GLN A 50 -12.20 -12.93 6.33
C GLN A 50 -12.59 -13.32 4.90
N GLY A 51 -11.74 -13.00 3.91
CA GLY A 51 -12.00 -13.22 2.50
C GLY A 51 -13.07 -12.29 1.95
N GLU A 52 -13.33 -12.36 0.64
CA GLU A 52 -14.38 -11.57 -0.01
C GLU A 52 -15.55 -12.46 -0.44
N LYS A 53 -16.76 -11.91 -0.43
CA LYS A 53 -17.95 -12.60 -0.93
C LYS A 53 -17.92 -12.67 -2.45
N VAL A 54 -17.71 -13.87 -3.00
CA VAL A 54 -17.79 -14.10 -4.45
C VAL A 54 -19.26 -14.03 -4.89
N THR A 55 -19.57 -13.12 -5.82
CA THR A 55 -20.89 -13.00 -6.45
C THR A 55 -20.77 -13.35 -7.93
N GLY A 56 -20.98 -14.63 -8.27
CA GLY A 56 -20.88 -15.15 -9.65
C GLY A 56 -19.58 -15.90 -9.93
N ASN A 57 -19.09 -15.80 -11.17
CA ASN A 57 -17.90 -16.54 -11.64
C ASN A 57 -16.59 -15.73 -11.51
N SER A 58 -16.67 -14.44 -11.17
CA SER A 58 -15.53 -13.56 -10.94
C SER A 58 -15.70 -12.80 -9.63
N LEU A 59 -14.59 -12.31 -9.11
CA LEU A 59 -14.54 -11.47 -7.92
C LEU A 59 -13.67 -10.25 -8.25
N GLU A 60 -14.28 -9.06 -8.22
CA GLU A 60 -13.56 -7.80 -8.34
C GLU A 60 -13.16 -7.32 -6.95
N LEU A 61 -11.92 -6.87 -6.81
CA LEU A 61 -11.36 -6.36 -5.56
C LEU A 61 -10.92 -4.91 -5.76
N PRO A 62 -11.77 -3.92 -5.42
CA PRO A 62 -11.52 -2.51 -5.70
C PRO A 62 -10.57 -1.87 -4.69
N PHE A 63 -9.31 -2.30 -4.69
CA PHE A 63 -8.26 -1.69 -3.87
C PHE A 63 -7.99 -0.23 -4.28
N GLY A 64 -7.60 0.59 -3.31
CA GLY A 64 -7.18 1.97 -3.53
C GLY A 64 -5.69 2.17 -3.26
N ALA A 65 -5.13 3.28 -3.75
CA ALA A 65 -3.80 3.72 -3.37
C ALA A 65 -3.69 5.25 -3.41
N TYR A 66 -2.90 5.82 -2.50
CA TYR A 66 -2.57 7.25 -2.53
C TYR A 66 -1.16 7.50 -1.98
N VAL A 67 -0.61 8.65 -2.35
CA VAL A 67 0.74 9.09 -1.95
C VAL A 67 0.63 9.97 -0.73
N VAL A 68 1.52 9.77 0.24
CA VAL A 68 1.58 10.57 1.47
C VAL A 68 3.02 10.94 1.80
N ALA A 69 3.23 12.15 2.32
CA ALA A 69 4.53 12.58 2.79
C ALA A 69 4.80 12.09 4.22
N THR A 70 6.06 11.81 4.55
CA THR A 70 6.45 11.52 5.93
C THR A 70 6.20 12.75 6.81
N PRO A 71 5.88 12.58 8.11
CA PRO A 71 5.61 13.72 9.00
C PRO A 71 6.76 14.75 9.01
N GLU A 72 8.01 14.27 9.00
CA GLU A 72 9.19 15.12 8.94
C GLU A 72 9.37 15.80 7.58
N ALA A 73 9.07 15.12 6.47
CA ALA A 73 9.15 15.72 5.14
C ALA A 73 8.09 16.82 4.96
N LEU A 74 6.89 16.63 5.52
CA LEU A 74 5.85 17.64 5.53
C LEU A 74 6.23 18.83 6.42
N ARG A 75 6.74 18.57 7.63
CA ARG A 75 7.19 19.60 8.59
C ARG A 75 8.30 20.49 8.01
N THR A 76 9.26 19.87 7.32
CA THR A 76 10.43 20.56 6.74
C THR A 76 10.22 21.06 5.32
N LYS A 77 9.09 20.71 4.69
CA LYS A 77 8.81 20.95 3.26
C LYS A 77 9.94 20.43 2.37
N SER A 78 10.48 19.27 2.70
CA SER A 78 11.65 18.70 2.01
C SER A 78 11.30 17.82 0.80
N VAL A 79 10.01 17.58 0.52
CA VAL A 79 9.59 16.96 -0.74
C VAL A 79 9.95 17.89 -1.89
N VAL A 80 10.65 17.38 -2.90
CA VAL A 80 11.13 18.15 -4.05
C VAL A 80 10.39 17.73 -5.33
N PRO A 81 10.28 18.62 -6.34
CA PRO A 81 9.81 18.23 -7.66
C PRO A 81 10.70 17.13 -8.26
N GLY A 82 10.07 16.09 -8.78
CA GLY A 82 10.75 14.97 -9.43
C GLY A 82 9.94 13.68 -9.33
N ASP A 83 10.20 12.77 -10.25
CA ASP A 83 9.49 11.50 -10.34
C ASP A 83 9.84 10.57 -9.17
N TYR A 84 8.90 9.68 -8.86
CA TYR A 84 9.05 8.61 -7.88
C TYR A 84 8.30 7.38 -8.37
N GLU A 85 8.78 6.20 -7.98
CA GLU A 85 8.15 4.92 -8.32
C GLU A 85 8.03 4.06 -7.06
N ALA A 86 7.05 3.16 -7.04
CA ALA A 86 6.92 2.15 -6.01
C ALA A 86 6.37 0.86 -6.63
N THR A 87 6.82 -0.27 -6.10
CA THR A 87 6.40 -1.59 -6.58
C THR A 87 5.79 -2.37 -5.42
N ALA A 88 4.63 -2.98 -5.68
CA ALA A 88 3.98 -3.91 -4.78
C ALA A 88 3.77 -5.25 -5.48
N THR A 89 3.97 -6.34 -4.77
CA THR A 89 3.67 -7.69 -5.24
C THR A 89 2.33 -8.11 -4.69
N PHE A 90 1.36 -8.30 -5.57
CA PHE A 90 0.11 -8.97 -5.25
C PHE A 90 0.35 -10.48 -5.16
N GLU A 91 0.18 -11.04 -3.97
CA GLU A 91 0.41 -12.46 -3.69
C GLU A 91 -0.90 -13.16 -3.33
N LEU A 92 -1.16 -14.29 -4.00
CA LEU A 92 -2.29 -15.15 -3.73
C LEU A 92 -1.80 -16.51 -3.21
N THR A 93 -2.14 -16.83 -1.96
CA THR A 93 -1.80 -18.11 -1.34
C THR A 93 -3.03 -19.01 -1.32
N TYR A 94 -2.91 -20.17 -1.96
CA TYR A 94 -3.92 -21.23 -1.94
C TYR A 94 -3.75 -22.10 -0.70
N ARG A 95 -4.87 -22.64 -0.21
CA ARG A 95 -4.88 -23.66 0.86
C ARG A 95 -5.26 -24.99 0.26
#